data_AF-A0A1J4UTW6-F1
#
_entry.id   AF-A0A1J4UTW6-F1
#
_cell.length_a   1.000
_cell.length_b   1.000
_cell.length_c   1.000
_cell.angle_alpha   90.00
_cell.angle_beta   90.00
_cell.angle_gamma   90.00
#
_symmetry.space_group_name_H-M   'P 1'
#
loop_
_entity.id
_entity.type
_entity.pdbx_description
1 polymer ?
#
loop_
_entity_poly.entity_id
_entity_poly.type
_entity_poly.pdbx_seq_one_letter_code
_entity_poly.pdbx_strand_id
1 'polypeptide(L)' 'MDLDEESSTVMSTVIRLNRKKGIARPLEVVEECIANGLSEEAAKDAVDELLQSKKLELVNNGLMVTREFNE' A
#
# COMPACT_ATOMS: atom_id res chain seq x y z
N MET A 1 -10.22 13.68 -8.92
CA MET A 1 -9.14 13.30 -8.01
C MET A 1 -8.55 12.05 -8.62
N ASP A 2 -7.62 12.26 -9.54
CA ASP A 2 -6.80 11.19 -10.10
C ASP A 2 -5.93 10.69 -8.96
N LEU A 3 -5.95 9.38 -8.70
CA LEU A 3 -5.00 8.76 -7.79
C LEU A 3 -3.61 8.97 -8.39
N ASP A 4 -2.72 9.63 -7.66
CA ASP A 4 -1.32 9.74 -8.06
C ASP A 4 -0.75 8.35 -8.39
N GLU A 5 0.09 8.30 -9.44
CA GLU A 5 0.65 7.06 -10.00
C GLU A 5 1.36 6.21 -8.91
N GLU A 6 1.86 6.88 -7.89
CA GLU A 6 2.48 6.34 -6.68
C GLU A 6 1.49 5.55 -5.82
N SER A 7 0.31 6.12 -5.52
CA SER A 7 -0.76 5.48 -4.75
C SER A 7 -1.26 4.21 -5.44
N SER A 8 -1.33 4.19 -6.78
CA SER A 8 -1.67 2.97 -7.54
C SER A 8 -0.60 1.88 -7.44
N THR A 9 0.68 2.28 -7.42
CA THR A 9 1.81 1.36 -7.28
C THR A 9 1.86 0.76 -5.88
N VAL A 10 1.69 1.58 -4.83
CA VAL A 10 1.62 1.14 -3.44
C VAL A 10 0.46 0.18 -3.25
N MET A 11 -0.73 0.51 -3.75
CA MET A 11 -1.90 -0.34 -3.63
C MET A 11 -1.70 -1.69 -4.31
N SER A 12 -1.17 -1.71 -5.53
CA SER A 12 -0.84 -2.94 -6.26
C SER A 12 0.17 -3.82 -5.50
N THR A 13 1.18 -3.18 -4.90
CA THR A 13 2.20 -3.82 -4.07
C THR A 13 1.59 -4.45 -2.82
N VAL A 14 0.74 -3.69 -2.10
CA VAL A 14 0.01 -4.18 -0.92
C VAL A 14 -0.86 -5.38 -1.28
N ILE A 15 -1.64 -5.32 -2.38
CA ILE A 15 -2.46 -6.44 -2.85
C ILE A 15 -1.60 -7.68 -3.13
N ARG A 16 -0.47 -7.49 -3.82
CA ARG A 16 0.44 -8.58 -4.17
C ARG A 16 1.06 -9.23 -2.93
N LEU A 17 1.51 -8.42 -1.98
CA LEU A 17 2.06 -8.88 -0.70
C LEU A 17 1.00 -9.58 0.16
N ASN A 18 -0.22 -9.03 0.26
CA ASN A 18 -1.35 -9.68 0.93
C ASN A 18 -1.69 -11.02 0.27
N ARG A 19 -1.68 -11.13 -1.07
CA ARG A 19 -1.88 -12.40 -1.77
C ARG A 19 -0.78 -13.43 -1.51
N LYS A 20 0.46 -12.97 -1.36
CA LYS A 20 1.63 -13.84 -1.18
C LYS A 20 1.81 -14.32 0.26
N LYS A 21 1.50 -13.47 1.25
CA LYS A 21 1.78 -13.69 2.68
C LYS A 21 0.56 -13.58 3.59
N GLY A 22 -0.60 -13.22 3.08
CA GLY A 22 -1.84 -12.98 3.84
C GLY A 22 -1.97 -11.54 4.32
N ILE A 23 -0.93 -11.01 4.97
CA ILE A 23 -0.85 -9.62 5.45
C ILE A 23 0.46 -8.98 4.98
N ALA A 24 0.38 -7.84 4.30
CA ALA A 24 1.56 -7.05 3.92
C ALA A 24 2.03 -6.20 5.11
N ARG A 25 3.33 -6.13 5.39
CA ARG A 25 3.84 -5.19 6.40
C ARG A 25 4.12 -3.82 5.78
N PRO A 26 3.92 -2.71 6.53
CA PRO A 26 4.22 -1.36 6.03
C PRO A 26 5.66 -1.24 5.52
N LEU A 27 6.60 -1.81 6.27
CA LEU A 27 8.02 -1.80 5.94
C LEU A 27 8.30 -2.53 4.61
N GLU A 28 7.71 -3.71 4.42
CA GLU A 28 7.87 -4.48 3.17
C GLU A 28 7.22 -3.77 1.97
N VAL A 29 6.07 -3.13 2.19
CA VAL A 29 5.39 -2.34 1.14
C VAL A 29 6.28 -1.18 0.71
N VAL A 30 6.86 -0.45 1.67
CA VAL A 30 7.78 0.67 1.38
C VAL A 30 9.03 0.16 0.67
N GLU A 31 9.65 -0.92 1.14
CA GLU A 31 10.82 -1.52 0.47
C GLU A 31 10.52 -1.94 -0.98
N GLU A 32 9.36 -2.57 -1.19
CA GLU A 32 8.96 -3.04 -2.52
C GLU A 32 8.56 -1.87 -3.43
N CYS A 33 7.96 -0.80 -2.91
CA CYS A 33 7.72 0.44 -3.65
C CYS A 33 9.03 1.11 -4.07
N ILE A 34 10.03 1.16 -3.17
CA ILE A 34 11.37 1.67 -3.51
C ILE A 34 12.01 0.84 -4.61
N ALA A 35 11.88 -0.49 -4.54
CA ALA A 35 12.37 -1.38 -5.58
C ALA A 35 11.66 -1.19 -6.94
N ASN A 36 10.42 -0.71 -6.94
CA ASN A 36 9.67 -0.34 -8.16
C ASN A 36 10.01 1.07 -8.68
N GLY A 37 10.90 1.81 -8.00
CA GLY A 37 11.38 3.11 -8.44
C GLY A 37 10.74 4.30 -7.72
N LEU A 38 9.93 4.08 -6.68
CA LEU A 38 9.47 5.17 -5.81
C LEU A 38 10.58 5.62 -4.86
N SER A 39 10.53 6.88 -4.44
CA SER A 39 11.33 7.32 -3.30
C SER A 39 10.74 6.82 -1.99
N GLU A 40 11.57 6.61 -0.96
CA GLU A 40 11.09 6.16 0.36
C GLU A 40 10.04 7.12 0.94
N GLU A 41 10.27 8.43 0.79
CA GLU A 41 9.32 9.46 1.23
C GLU A 41 7.99 9.34 0.48
N ALA A 42 8.02 9.27 -0.85
CA ALA A 42 6.83 9.08 -1.69
C ALA A 42 6.06 7.80 -1.34
N ALA A 43 6.75 6.70 -1.09
CA ALA A 43 6.13 5.44 -0.68
C ALA A 43 5.45 5.56 0.70
N LYS A 44 6.08 6.24 1.66
CA LYS A 44 5.47 6.49 2.98
C LYS A 44 4.27 7.42 2.87
N ASP A 45 4.39 8.50 2.11
CA ASP A 45 3.33 9.49 1.91
C ASP A 45 2.11 8.85 1.24
N ALA A 46 2.32 8.07 0.18
CA ALA A 46 1.27 7.33 -0.51
C ALA A 46 0.61 6.27 0.41
N VAL A 47 1.38 5.55 1.24
CA VAL A 47 0.80 4.63 2.24
C VAL A 47 -0.09 5.41 3.23
N ASP A 48 0.35 6.56 3.71
CA ASP A 48 -0.40 7.39 4.65
C ASP A 48 -1.66 7.96 3.99
N GLU A 49 -1.57 8.47 2.76
CA GLU A 49 -2.71 8.93 1.97
C GLU A 49 -3.75 7.83 1.76
N LEU A 50 -3.30 6.61 1.45
CA LEU A 50 -4.18 5.45 1.28
C LEU A 50 -4.84 5.03 2.59
N LEU A 51 -4.16 5.18 3.74
CA LEU A 51 -4.74 4.96 5.07
C LEU A 51 -5.78 6.04 5.40
N GLN A 52 -5.46 7.31 5.15
CA GLN A 52 -6.38 8.44 5.35
C GLN A 52 -7.61 8.35 4.46
N SER A 53 -7.42 7.90 3.22
CA SER A 53 -8.48 7.65 2.23
C SER A 53 -9.28 6.38 2.51
N LYS A 54 -8.98 5.64 3.60
CA LYS A 54 -9.60 4.35 3.95
C LYS A 54 -9.53 3.30 2.84
N LYS A 55 -8.49 3.35 2.00
CA LYS A 55 -8.19 2.33 0.98
C LYS A 55 -7.32 1.23 1.56
N LEU A 56 -6.49 1.59 2.53
CA LEU A 56 -5.73 0.68 3.37
C LEU A 56 -6.27 0.74 4.80
N GLU A 57 -6.16 -0.39 5.49
CA GLU A 57 -6.45 -0.52 6.91
C GLU A 57 -5.25 -1.18 7.58
N LEU A 58 -4.81 -0.60 8.69
CA LEU A 58 -3.74 -1.17 9.51
C LEU A 58 -4.34 -2.24 10.43
N VAL A 59 -4.13 -3.52 10.12
CA VAL A 59 -4.62 -4.68 10.86
C VAL A 59 -3.44 -5.49 11.39
N ASN A 60 -3.35 -5.69 12.71
CA ASN A 60 -2.28 -6.49 13.35
C ASN A 60 -0.85 -6.07 12.91
N ASN A 61 -0.53 -4.77 12.94
CA ASN A 61 0.75 -4.21 12.44
C ASN A 61 1.02 -4.47 10.94
N GLY A 62 0.00 -4.81 10.17
CA GLY A 62 0.07 -5.01 8.73
C GLY A 62 -0.89 -4.10 7.98
N LEU A 63 -0.57 -3.79 6.73
CA LEU A 63 -1.46 -3.09 5.80
C LEU A 63 -2.31 -4.10 5.05
N MET A 64 -3.62 -3.99 5.21
CA MET A 64 -4.61 -4.70 4.42
C MET A 64 -5.36 -3.72 3.53
N VAL A 65 -5.77 -4.18 2.36
CA VAL A 65 -6.64 -3.39 1.49
C VAL A 65 -8.07 -3.48 2.03
N THR A 66 -8.77 -2.35 2.11
CA THR A 66 -10.16 -2.33 2.56
C THR A 66 -11.07 -3.04 1.56
N ARG A 67 -12.14 -3.67 2.08
CA ARG A 67 -13.03 -4.54 1.29
C ARG A 67 -13.69 -3.87 0.08
N GLU A 68 -13.75 -2.54 0.03
CA GLU A 68 -14.27 -1.78 -1.13
C GLU A 68 -13.45 -2.00 -2.41
N PHE A 69 -12.21 -2.49 -2.31
CA PHE A 69 -11.35 -2.80 -3.47
C PHE A 69 -11.15 -4.31 -3.71
N ASN A 70 -11.93 -5.15 -3.01
CA ASN A 70 -11.84 -6.61 -3.11
C ASN A 70 -13.03 -7.21 -3.90
N GLU A 71 -13.71 -6.40 -4.71
CA GLU A 71 -14.86 -6.78 -5.56
C GLU A 71 -14.45 -6.96 -7.04
#